data_AF-A0A2K3L2K0-F1
#
_entry.id   AF-A0A2K3L2K0-F1
#
_cell.length_a   1.000
_cell.length_b   1.000
_cell.length_c   1.000
_cell.angle_alpha   90.00
_cell.angle_beta   90.00
_cell.angle_gamma   90.00
#
_symmetry.space_group_name_H-M   'P 1'
#
loop_
_entity.id
_entity.type
_entity.pdbx_description
1 polymer ?
#
loop_
_entity_poly.entity_id
_entity_poly.type
_entity_poly.pdbx_seq_one_letter_code
_entity_poly.pdbx_strand_id
1 'polypeptide(L)' 'MNKFNVKEIGTLQEKVVEMGMEEGIKLLKASLQSKMVLTSVFIKKTK' A
#
# COMPACT_ATOMS: atom_id res chain seq x y z
N MET A 1 10.51 -16.41 11.92
CA MET A 1 10.37 -15.23 11.04
C MET A 1 9.10 -15.42 10.22
N ASN A 2 8.16 -14.47 10.21
CA ASN A 2 6.88 -14.65 9.49
C ASN A 2 7.07 -14.50 7.96
N LYS A 3 6.04 -14.85 7.18
CA LYS A 3 6.05 -14.76 5.69
C LYS A 3 6.48 -13.38 5.17
N PHE A 4 6.31 -12.33 5.97
CA PHE A 4 6.59 -10.94 5.63
C PHE A 4 7.86 -10.39 6.30
N ASN A 5 8.66 -11.22 6.98
CA ASN A 5 9.84 -10.82 7.76
C ASN A 5 9.60 -9.66 8.75
N VAL A 6 8.38 -9.49 9.24
CA VAL A 6 8.05 -8.46 10.24
C VAL A 6 8.41 -8.97 11.63
N LYS A 7 9.09 -8.15 12.44
CA LYS A 7 9.53 -8.53 13.79
C LYS A 7 8.39 -8.51 14.82
N GLU A 8 7.48 -7.55 14.69
CA GLU A 8 6.40 -7.32 15.66
C GLU A 8 5.06 -7.17 14.92
N ILE A 9 4.31 -8.26 14.82
CA ILE A 9 3.00 -8.24 14.14
C ILE A 9 2.00 -7.35 14.91
N GLY A 10 2.13 -7.27 16.24
CA GLY A 10 1.23 -6.49 17.10
C GLY A 10 1.29 -4.98 16.88
N THR A 11 2.28 -4.46 16.15
CA THR A 11 2.40 -3.04 15.80
C THR A 11 1.87 -2.72 14.39
N LEU A 12 1.44 -3.73 13.63
CA LEU A 12 0.87 -3.52 12.30
C LEU A 12 -0.55 -2.95 12.39
N GLN A 13 -0.80 -1.89 11.63
CA GLN A 13 -2.13 -1.32 11.47
C GLN A 13 -2.80 -1.88 10.21
N GLU A 14 -3.99 -2.47 10.37
CA GLU A 14 -4.87 -2.76 9.24
C GLU A 14 -5.54 -1.47 8.74
N LYS A 15 -5.65 -1.32 7.42
CA LYS A 15 -6.26 -0.14 6.79
C LYS A 15 -7.19 -0.54 5.68
N VAL A 16 -8.47 -0.22 5.85
CA VAL A 16 -9.44 -0.21 4.76
C VAL A 16 -9.31 1.13 4.03
N VAL A 17 -9.30 1.08 2.69
CA VAL A 17 -9.25 2.28 1.84
C VAL A 17 -10.45 2.29 0.92
N GLU A 18 -10.98 3.48 0.68
CA GLU A 18 -11.99 3.68 -0.34
C GLU A 18 -11.36 3.50 -1.73
N MET A 19 -12.04 2.76 -2.60
CA MET A 19 -11.58 2.50 -3.96
C MET A 19 -12.61 3.05 -4.94
N GLY A 20 -12.31 4.20 -5.51
CA GLY A 20 -13.05 4.80 -6.61
C GLY A 20 -12.35 4.63 -7.96
N MET A 21 -12.95 5.23 -9.00
CA MET A 21 -12.36 5.24 -10.35
C MET A 21 -10.99 5.90 -10.37
N GLU A 22 -10.81 7.02 -9.65
CA GLU A 22 -9.53 7.72 -9.58
C GLU A 22 -8.43 6.88 -8.93
N GLU A 23 -8.75 6.22 -7.81
CA GLU A 23 -7.82 5.33 -7.10
C GLU A 23 -7.47 4.13 -7.98
N GLY A 24 -8.44 3.58 -8.72
CA GLY A 24 -8.22 2.52 -9.69
C GLY A 24 -7.22 2.91 -10.79
N ILE A 25 -7.35 4.11 -11.35
CA ILE A 25 -6.40 4.62 -12.36
C ILE A 25 -5.01 4.84 -11.75
N LYS A 26 -4.92 5.45 -10.56
CA LYS A 26 -3.65 5.63 -9.82
C LYS A 26 -2.97 4.28 -9.56
N LEU A 27 -3.75 3.27 -9.16
CA LEU A 27 -3.29 1.91 -8.89
C LEU A 27 -2.81 1.19 -10.15
N LEU A 28 -3.54 1.31 -11.27
CA LEU A 28 -3.11 0.74 -12.54
C LEU A 28 -1.79 1.36 -12.99
N LYS A 29 -1.69 2.71 -12.97
CA LYS A 29 -0.46 3.41 -13.34
C LYS A 29 0.72 2.97 -12.46
N ALA A 30 0.52 2.89 -11.15
CA ALA A 30 1.55 2.43 -10.23
C ALA A 30 1.97 0.98 -10.49
N SER A 31 1.05 0.10 -10.87
CA SER A 31 1.32 -1.31 -11.18
C SER A 31 2.26 -1.51 -12.37
N LEU A 32 2.23 -0.58 -13.32
CA LEU A 32 3.13 -0.59 -14.47
C LEU A 32 4.53 -0.01 -14.16
N GLN A 33 4.67 0.68 -13.03
CA GLN A 33 5.87 1.49 -12.73
C GLN A 33 6.63 1.03 -11.49
N SER A 34 5.99 0.29 -10.58
CA SER A 34 6.57 -0.04 -9.27
C SER A 34 6.10 -1.40 -8.77
N LYS A 35 6.99 -2.10 -8.06
CA LYS A 35 6.64 -3.31 -7.29
C LYS A 35 5.94 -2.99 -5.97
N MET A 36 5.95 -1.72 -5.53
CA MET A 36 5.38 -1.25 -4.26
C MET A 36 4.05 -0.50 -4.49
N VAL A 37 3.16 -1.08 -5.29
CA VAL A 37 1.93 -0.44 -5.80
C VAL A 37 1.04 0.11 -4.68
N LEU A 38 0.73 -0.70 -3.68
CA LEU A 38 -0.20 -0.29 -2.61
C LEU A 38 0.41 0.81 -1.73
N THR A 39 1.71 0.72 -1.46
CA THR A 39 2.44 1.74 -0.72
C THR A 39 2.46 3.07 -1.47
N SER A 40 2.76 3.06 -2.77
CA SER A 40 2.87 4.30 -3.56
C SER A 40 1.54 5.02 -3.73
N VAL A 41 0.41 4.30 -3.69
CA VAL A 41 -0.92 4.90 -3.85
C VAL A 41 -1.53 5.33 -2.52
N PHE A 42 -1.44 4.50 -1.47
CA PHE A 42 -2.25 4.69 -0.25
C PHE A 42 -1.48 5.14 0.99
N ILE A 43 -0.16 5.09 0.97
CA ILE A 43 0.69 5.58 2.06
C ILE A 43 1.25 6.94 1.65
N LYS A 44 0.65 8.01 2.19
CA LYS A 44 1.18 9.37 2.03
C LYS A 44 2.52 9.46 2.75
N LYS A 45 3.55 9.97 2.06
CA LYS A 45 4.79 10.37 2.75
C LYS A 45 4.46 11.61 3.58
N THR A 46 4.52 11.48 4.90
CA THR A 46 4.51 12.64 5.81
C THR A 46 5.76 13.47 5.55
N LYS A 47 5.60 14.78 5.50
CA LYS A 47 6.72 15.74 5.43
C LYS A 47 7.44 15.81 6.76
#